data_AF-A0A4V2XB32-F1
#
_entry.id   AF-A0A4V2XB32-F1
#
_cell.length_a   1.000
_cell.length_b   1.000
_cell.length_c   1.000
_cell.angle_alpha   90.00
_cell.angle_beta   90.00
_cell.angle_gamma   90.00
#
_symmetry.space_group_name_H-M   'P 1'
#
loop_
_entity.id
_entity.type
_entity.pdbx_description
1 polymer ?
#
loop_
_entity_poly.entity_id
_entity_poly.type
_entity_poly.pdbx_seq_one_letter_code
_entity_poly.pdbx_strand_id
1 'polypeptide(L)'
;MTGHRTAAPYRPVRLGLLGCADIALRRVLPAVAALDSVRLTAVASRTMAKATAVAERFGGVPIAGYDQLLARADIDAVYIPVPTGLHATWIRRALAAGKHVLAEKPLTSCQADTADLVATAEKAGLVLMENYMFVHHGQHAAVRRLVTGGAIGELRSFSATFTIPARP
;
A
#
# COMPACT_ATOMS: atom_id res chain seq x y z
N MET A 1 -0.35 7.40 28.68
CA MET A 1 0.89 6.66 28.40
C MET A 1 0.51 5.22 28.10
N THR A 2 0.15 4.91 26.86
CA THR A 2 -0.13 3.54 26.42
C THR A 2 1.18 2.91 25.96
N GLY A 3 1.65 1.94 26.72
CA GLY A 3 2.92 1.25 26.49
C GLY A 3 3.00 0.70 25.08
N HIS A 4 3.94 1.23 24.29
CA HIS A 4 4.40 0.58 23.08
C HIS A 4 5.04 -0.74 23.53
N ARG A 5 4.35 -1.85 23.29
CA ARG A 5 4.86 -3.18 23.51
C ARG A 5 6.08 -3.31 22.59
N THR A 6 7.28 -3.23 23.15
CA THR A 6 8.54 -3.40 22.41
C THR A 6 8.58 -4.83 21.90
N ALA A 7 8.15 -5.03 20.65
CA ALA A 7 8.34 -6.29 19.97
C ALA A 7 9.85 -6.53 19.77
N ALA A 8 10.25 -7.80 19.77
CA ALA A 8 11.59 -8.22 19.33
C ALA A 8 11.94 -7.52 18.00
N PRO A 9 13.24 -7.24 17.71
CA PRO A 9 13.61 -6.50 16.51
C PRO A 9 13.15 -7.25 15.26
N TYR A 10 12.00 -6.86 14.72
CA TYR A 10 11.51 -7.37 13.46
C TYR A 10 12.52 -6.95 12.40
N ARG A 11 13.01 -7.92 11.62
CA ARG A 11 13.79 -7.59 10.43
C ARG A 11 12.93 -6.69 9.54
N PRO A 12 13.45 -5.54 9.07
CA PRO A 12 12.68 -4.62 8.25
C PRO A 12 12.12 -5.33 7.01
N VAL A 13 10.85 -5.09 6.69
CA VAL A 13 10.20 -5.63 5.49
C VAL A 13 10.89 -5.03 4.26
N ARG A 14 11.39 -5.89 3.37
CA ARG A 14 12.08 -5.47 2.14
C ARG A 14 11.03 -5.19 1.06
N LEU A 15 10.76 -3.91 0.83
CA LEU A 15 9.72 -3.43 -0.06
C LEU A 15 10.27 -3.19 -1.48
N GLY A 16 9.56 -3.69 -2.48
CA GLY A 16 9.72 -3.30 -3.88
C GLY A 16 8.65 -2.29 -4.31
N LEU A 17 9.02 -1.22 -5.00
CA LEU A 17 8.07 -0.30 -5.63
C LEU A 17 7.80 -0.73 -7.08
N LEU A 18 6.58 -1.16 -7.39
CA LEU A 18 6.16 -1.54 -8.74
C LEU A 18 5.37 -0.38 -9.37
N GLY A 19 6.10 0.56 -9.98
CA GLY A 19 5.52 1.74 -10.63
C GLY A 19 5.82 3.04 -9.88
N CYS A 20 6.37 4.02 -10.60
CA CYS A 20 6.77 5.32 -10.07
C CYS A 20 5.64 6.36 -10.16
N ALA A 21 4.45 6.04 -9.64
CA ALA A 21 3.33 6.97 -9.67
C ALA A 21 3.51 8.12 -8.68
N ASP A 22 2.99 9.29 -9.03
CA ASP A 22 3.12 10.53 -8.25
C ASP A 22 2.68 10.39 -6.77
N ILE A 23 1.63 9.60 -6.49
CA ILE A 23 1.20 9.32 -5.11
C ILE A 23 2.28 8.57 -4.29
N ALA A 24 3.03 7.67 -4.93
CA ALA A 24 4.13 6.96 -4.29
C ALA A 24 5.21 7.94 -3.86
N LEU A 25 5.61 8.84 -4.76
CA LEU A 25 6.68 9.81 -4.52
C LEU A 25 6.28 10.85 -3.47
N ARG A 26 5.03 11.33 -3.50
CA ARG A 26 4.57 12.41 -2.62
C ARG A 26 4.15 11.95 -1.23
N ARG A 27 3.71 10.70 -1.06
CA ARG A 27 3.09 10.23 0.18
C ARG A 27 3.74 8.95 0.72
N VAL A 28 3.84 7.91 -0.10
CA VAL A 28 4.23 6.58 0.41
C VAL A 28 5.73 6.47 0.66
N LEU A 29 6.58 6.86 -0.29
CA LEU A 29 8.03 6.77 -0.13
C LEU A 29 8.59 7.64 1.01
N PRO A 30 8.12 8.89 1.22
CA PRO A 30 8.48 9.64 2.43
C PRO A 30 8.09 8.93 3.73
N ALA A 31 6.92 8.28 3.78
CA ALA A 31 6.51 7.51 4.94
C ALA A 31 7.37 6.26 5.14
N VAL A 32 7.69 5.53 4.07
CA VAL A 32 8.59 4.38 4.10
C VAL A 32 9.98 4.78 4.60
N ALA A 33 10.53 5.91 4.14
CA ALA A 33 11.84 6.40 4.57
C ALA A 33 11.89 6.80 6.06
N ALA A 34 10.74 7.07 6.68
CA ALA A 34 10.62 7.43 8.09
C ALA A 34 10.40 6.21 9.02
N LEU A 35 10.30 5.00 8.47
CA LEU A 35 10.02 3.78 9.22
C LEU A 35 11.24 2.86 9.26
N ASP A 36 11.69 2.50 10.45
CA ASP A 36 12.74 1.48 10.62
C ASP A 36 12.24 0.07 10.27
N SER A 37 10.92 -0.15 10.30
CA SER A 37 10.31 -1.45 10.05
C SER A 37 10.16 -1.80 8.56
N VAL A 38 10.49 -0.89 7.64
CA VAL A 38 10.36 -1.08 6.19
C VAL A 38 11.59 -0.53 5.48
N ARG A 39 12.11 -1.26 4.49
CA ARG A 39 13.24 -0.82 3.66
C ARG A 39 12.90 -0.92 2.19
N LEU A 40 12.98 0.20 1.47
CA LEU A 40 12.90 0.21 0.00
C LEU A 40 14.13 -0.49 -0.59
N THR A 41 13.91 -1.63 -1.24
CA THR A 41 14.99 -2.51 -1.76
C THR A 41 15.15 -2.37 -3.26
N ALA A 42 14.05 -2.18 -3.99
CA ALA A 42 14.08 -1.97 -5.43
C ALA A 42 12.95 -1.06 -5.89
N VAL A 43 13.19 -0.35 -6.99
CA VAL A 43 12.23 0.50 -7.67
C VAL A 43 12.12 0.05 -9.12
N ALA A 44 10.93 -0.37 -9.54
CA ALA A 44 10.67 -0.73 -10.92
C ALA A 44 9.76 0.29 -11.62
N SER A 45 10.08 0.52 -12.87
CA SER A 45 9.27 1.31 -13.81
C SER A 45 9.34 0.67 -15.19
N ARG A 46 8.47 1.09 -16.10
CA ARG A 46 8.53 0.69 -17.52
C ARG A 46 9.82 1.15 -18.19
N THR A 47 10.45 2.21 -17.70
CA THR A 47 11.72 2.74 -18.24
C THR A 47 12.76 2.83 -17.12
N MET A 48 14.01 2.47 -17.44
CA MET A 48 15.12 2.54 -16.49
C MET A 48 15.28 3.96 -15.93
N ALA A 49 15.25 4.97 -16.79
CA ALA A 49 15.41 6.37 -16.39
C ALA A 49 14.45 6.82 -15.28
N LYS A 50 13.18 6.39 -15.34
CA LYS A 50 12.19 6.71 -14.29
C LYS A 50 12.49 5.99 -12.98
N ALA A 51 12.91 4.73 -13.07
CA ALA A 51 13.29 3.96 -11.88
C ALA A 51 14.53 4.56 -11.21
N THR A 52 15.56 4.91 -12.00
CA THR A 52 16.79 5.56 -11.53
C THR A 52 16.48 6.88 -10.81
N ALA A 53 15.70 7.77 -11.42
CA ALA A 53 15.38 9.07 -10.80
C ALA A 53 14.68 8.94 -9.44
N VAL A 54 13.83 7.92 -9.26
CA VAL A 54 13.18 7.65 -7.97
C VAL A 54 14.15 7.01 -6.98
N ALA A 55 14.97 6.06 -7.45
CA ALA A 55 15.98 5.39 -6.63
C ALA A 55 17.06 6.35 -6.12
N GLU A 56 17.47 7.34 -6.92
CA GLU A 56 18.40 8.40 -6.49
C GLU A 56 17.84 9.23 -5.32
N ARG A 57 16.52 9.43 -5.29
CA ARG A 57 15.85 10.23 -4.26
C ARG A 57 15.52 9.44 -2.99
N PHE A 58 15.15 8.17 -3.11
CA PHE A 58 14.60 7.38 -2.00
C PHE A 58 15.38 6.09 -1.70
N GLY A 59 16.42 5.77 -2.49
CA GLY A 59 17.19 4.54 -2.41
C GLY A 59 16.56 3.36 -3.18
N GLY A 60 17.18 2.19 -3.02
CA GLY A 60 16.81 0.96 -3.70
C GLY A 60 17.48 0.79 -5.07
N VAL A 61 17.46 -0.43 -5.60
CA VAL A 61 18.02 -0.75 -6.91
C VAL A 61 17.01 -0.40 -8.01
N PRO A 62 17.35 0.43 -9.00
CA PRO A 62 16.45 0.72 -10.12
C PRO A 62 16.36 -0.48 -11.07
N ILE A 63 15.15 -0.77 -11.55
CA ILE A 63 14.85 -1.91 -12.42
C ILE A 63 13.97 -1.44 -13.59
N ALA A 64 14.34 -1.86 -14.80
CA ALA A 64 13.50 -1.74 -15.97
C ALA A 64 12.59 -2.97 -16.10
N GLY A 65 11.28 -2.74 -16.05
CA GLY A 65 10.27 -3.80 -16.13
C GLY A 65 9.88 -4.37 -14.76
N TYR A 66 8.60 -4.69 -14.61
CA TYR A 66 8.03 -5.12 -13.32
C TYR A 66 8.31 -6.60 -13.01
N ASP A 67 8.34 -7.47 -14.02
CA ASP A 67 8.62 -8.90 -13.82
C ASP A 67 10.00 -9.14 -13.21
N GLN A 68 11.00 -8.33 -13.59
CA GLN A 68 12.35 -8.39 -13.01
C GLN A 68 12.38 -8.04 -11.53
N LEU A 69 11.48 -7.17 -11.06
CA LEU A 69 11.33 -6.90 -9.64
C LEU A 69 10.68 -8.09 -8.92
N LEU A 70 9.66 -8.71 -9.50
CA LEU A 70 8.97 -9.84 -8.89
C LEU A 70 9.86 -11.09 -8.77
N ALA A 71 10.81 -11.27 -9.68
CA ALA A 71 11.78 -12.37 -9.65
C ALA A 71 12.83 -12.26 -8.52
N ARG A 72 12.93 -11.12 -7.84
CA ARG A 72 13.95 -10.90 -6.81
C ARG A 72 13.63 -11.64 -5.51
N ALA A 73 14.55 -12.50 -5.08
CA ALA A 73 14.45 -13.20 -3.79
C ALA A 73 14.66 -12.28 -2.57
N ASP A 74 15.19 -11.07 -2.79
CA ASP A 74 15.44 -10.10 -1.73
C ASP A 74 14.29 -9.13 -1.44
N ILE A 75 13.11 -9.37 -2.01
CA ILE A 75 11.89 -8.60 -1.80
C ILE A 75 10.84 -9.45 -1.09
N ASP A 76 10.31 -8.95 0.02
CA ASP A 76 9.26 -9.60 0.82
C ASP A 76 7.87 -9.15 0.36
N ALA A 77 7.72 -7.84 0.11
CA ALA A 77 6.46 -7.22 -0.25
C ALA A 77 6.63 -6.24 -1.42
N VAL A 78 5.55 -6.02 -2.16
CA VAL A 78 5.50 -4.99 -3.21
C VAL A 78 4.41 -3.97 -2.96
N TYR A 79 4.73 -2.71 -3.26
CA TYR A 79 3.76 -1.64 -3.35
C TYR A 79 3.42 -1.35 -4.82
N ILE A 80 2.14 -1.42 -5.18
CA ILE A 80 1.64 -1.35 -6.57
C ILE A 80 0.75 -0.11 -6.76
N PRO A 81 1.30 1.04 -7.16
CA PRO A 81 0.54 2.24 -7.50
C PRO A 81 0.39 2.45 -9.02
N VAL A 82 0.24 1.38 -9.81
CA VAL A 82 0.03 1.47 -11.27
C VAL A 82 -1.41 1.93 -11.58
N PRO A 83 -1.77 2.28 -12.83
CA PRO A 83 -3.16 2.56 -13.17
C PRO A 83 -4.09 1.40 -12.77
N THR A 84 -5.29 1.71 -12.25
CA THR A 84 -6.25 0.74 -11.70
C THR A 84 -6.53 -0.45 -12.62
N GLY A 85 -6.65 -0.23 -13.94
CA GLY A 85 -6.89 -1.30 -14.91
C GLY A 85 -5.76 -2.34 -15.00
N LEU A 86 -4.60 -2.08 -14.40
CA LEU A 86 -3.46 -2.99 -14.35
C LEU A 86 -3.29 -3.66 -12.97
N HIS A 87 -4.08 -3.27 -11.95
CA HIS A 87 -3.94 -3.81 -10.60
C HIS A 87 -4.12 -5.33 -10.58
N ALA A 88 -5.24 -5.85 -11.11
CA ALA A 88 -5.53 -7.28 -11.03
C ALA A 88 -4.42 -8.13 -11.63
N THR A 89 -3.87 -7.71 -12.78
CA THR A 89 -2.73 -8.37 -13.44
C THR A 89 -1.49 -8.38 -12.55
N TRP A 90 -1.08 -7.23 -12.01
CA TRP A 90 0.17 -7.14 -11.26
C TRP A 90 0.05 -7.70 -9.84
N ILE A 91 -1.11 -7.60 -9.20
CA ILE A 91 -1.39 -8.27 -7.92
C ILE A 91 -1.29 -9.77 -8.12
N ARG A 92 -1.96 -10.35 -9.13
CA ARG A 92 -1.92 -11.80 -9.40
C ARG A 92 -0.49 -12.30 -9.61
N ARG A 93 0.29 -11.57 -10.42
CA ARG A 93 1.71 -11.90 -10.68
C ARG A 93 2.56 -11.78 -9.42
N ALA A 94 2.35 -10.76 -8.58
CA ALA A 94 3.08 -10.59 -7.35
C ALA A 94 2.79 -11.71 -6.33
N LEU A 95 1.51 -12.07 -6.17
CA LEU A 95 1.10 -13.20 -5.33
C LEU A 95 1.68 -14.52 -5.84
N ALA A 96 1.63 -14.77 -7.16
CA ALA A 96 2.24 -15.95 -7.76
C ALA A 96 3.77 -16.02 -7.56
N ALA A 97 4.44 -14.86 -7.46
CA ALA A 97 5.85 -14.75 -7.13
C ALA A 97 6.14 -14.82 -5.61
N GLY A 98 5.14 -15.15 -4.79
CA GLY A 98 5.30 -15.30 -3.34
C GLY A 98 5.47 -13.98 -2.59
N LYS A 99 5.00 -12.86 -3.14
CA LYS A 99 5.16 -11.52 -2.54
C LYS A 99 3.89 -11.09 -1.80
N HIS A 100 4.06 -10.50 -0.62
CA HIS A 100 2.99 -9.71 -0.01
C HIS A 100 2.70 -8.48 -0.88
N VAL A 101 1.45 -8.02 -0.91
CA VAL A 101 1.03 -6.94 -1.80
C VAL A 101 0.30 -5.85 -1.02
N LEU A 102 0.81 -4.63 -1.13
CA LEU A 102 0.08 -3.39 -0.85
C LEU A 102 -0.27 -2.75 -2.20
N ALA A 103 -1.54 -2.67 -2.56
CA ALA A 103 -1.96 -2.13 -3.85
C ALA A 103 -2.75 -0.83 -3.68
N GLU A 104 -2.58 0.15 -4.56
CA GLU A 104 -3.36 1.39 -4.48
C GLU A 104 -4.86 1.14 -4.65
N LYS A 105 -5.65 2.11 -4.15
CA LYS A 105 -7.10 2.07 -4.26
C LYS A 105 -7.58 2.67 -5.61
N PRO A 106 -8.71 2.22 -6.17
CA PRO A 106 -9.44 1.01 -5.76
C PRO A 106 -8.63 -0.24 -6.11
N LEU A 107 -8.78 -1.31 -5.32
CA LEU A 107 -7.96 -2.52 -5.42
C LEU A 107 -8.04 -3.12 -6.83
N THR A 108 -9.25 -3.21 -7.38
CA THR A 108 -9.51 -3.51 -8.79
C THR A 108 -10.76 -2.75 -9.25
N SER A 109 -11.11 -2.85 -10.53
CA SER A 109 -12.36 -2.33 -11.09
C SER A 109 -13.50 -3.37 -11.16
N CYS A 110 -13.32 -4.57 -10.62
CA CYS A 110 -14.27 -5.68 -10.72
C CYS A 110 -14.36 -6.45 -9.40
N GLN A 111 -15.57 -6.67 -8.90
CA GLN A 111 -15.78 -7.40 -7.64
C GLN A 111 -15.24 -8.83 -7.72
N ALA A 112 -15.48 -9.53 -8.83
CA ALA A 112 -15.02 -10.91 -9.01
C ALA A 112 -13.48 -11.01 -9.00
N ASP A 113 -12.79 -10.09 -9.69
CA ASP A 113 -11.33 -10.04 -9.65
C ASP A 113 -10.81 -9.81 -8.24
N THR A 114 -11.41 -8.88 -7.50
CA THR A 114 -11.04 -8.63 -6.10
C THR A 114 -11.23 -9.88 -5.23
N ALA A 115 -12.37 -10.56 -5.32
CA ALA A 115 -12.65 -11.76 -4.54
C ALA A 115 -11.65 -12.89 -4.84
N ASP A 116 -11.35 -13.11 -6.13
CA ASP A 116 -10.39 -14.12 -6.57
C ASP A 116 -8.98 -13.83 -6.06
N LEU A 117 -8.55 -12.57 -6.08
CA LEU A 117 -7.22 -12.17 -5.61
C LEU A 117 -7.08 -12.32 -4.09
N VAL A 118 -8.11 -11.97 -3.33
CA VAL A 118 -8.13 -12.16 -1.87
C VAL A 118 -8.04 -13.64 -1.54
N ALA A 119 -8.87 -14.49 -2.16
CA ALA A 119 -8.82 -15.93 -1.95
C ALA A 119 -7.46 -16.53 -2.37
N THR A 120 -6.84 -16.00 -3.42
CA THR A 120 -5.49 -16.40 -3.86
C THR A 120 -4.44 -16.05 -2.80
N ALA A 121 -4.48 -14.85 -2.25
CA ALA A 121 -3.56 -14.41 -1.20
C ALA A 121 -3.72 -15.26 0.07
N GLU A 122 -4.95 -15.51 0.50
CA GLU A 122 -5.26 -16.35 1.66
C GLU A 122 -4.73 -17.77 1.50
N LYS A 123 -4.99 -18.41 0.36
CA LYS A 123 -4.49 -19.76 0.05
C LYS A 123 -2.96 -19.83 0.03
N ALA A 124 -2.31 -18.76 -0.41
CA ALA A 124 -0.85 -18.67 -0.44
C ALA A 124 -0.22 -18.27 0.91
N GLY A 125 -1.02 -17.95 1.93
CA GLY A 125 -0.53 -17.40 3.20
C GLY A 125 0.10 -16.01 3.04
N LEU A 126 -0.28 -15.27 2.00
CA LEU A 126 0.22 -13.94 1.68
C LEU A 126 -0.76 -12.86 2.13
N VAL A 127 -0.21 -11.67 2.34
CA VAL A 127 -1.02 -10.48 2.65
C VAL A 127 -1.33 -9.78 1.35
N LEU A 128 -2.60 -9.54 1.09
CA LEU A 128 -3.08 -8.61 0.08
C LEU A 128 -3.86 -7.50 0.78
N MET A 129 -3.38 -6.27 0.66
CA MET A 129 -4.00 -5.11 1.28
C MET A 129 -4.20 -3.98 0.27
N GLU A 130 -5.40 -3.42 0.25
CA GLU A 130 -5.66 -2.16 -0.42
C GLU A 130 -5.10 -1.01 0.42
N ASN A 131 -4.40 -0.07 -0.21
CA ASN A 131 -3.85 1.12 0.43
C ASN A 131 -4.94 2.18 0.67
N TYR A 132 -5.93 1.81 1.48
CA TYR A 132 -7.05 2.66 1.85
C TYR A 132 -6.78 3.34 3.19
N MET A 133 -5.95 4.39 3.19
CA MET A 133 -5.41 4.99 4.41
C MET A 133 -6.45 5.56 5.39
N PHE A 134 -7.62 5.97 4.89
CA PHE A 134 -8.61 6.70 5.69
C PHE A 134 -9.08 5.92 6.91
N VAL A 135 -9.23 4.60 6.82
CA VAL A 135 -9.72 3.76 7.94
C VAL A 135 -8.71 3.64 9.09
N HIS A 136 -7.45 4.04 8.87
CA HIS A 136 -6.40 4.04 9.87
C HIS A 136 -6.22 5.38 10.59
N HIS A 137 -7.03 6.39 10.25
CA HIS A 137 -6.90 7.71 10.85
C HIS A 137 -7.30 7.71 12.34
N GLY A 138 -6.47 8.30 13.21
CA GLY A 138 -6.72 8.35 14.66
C GLY A 138 -8.03 9.05 15.06
N GLN A 139 -8.58 9.89 14.18
CA GLN A 139 -9.90 10.50 14.40
C GLN A 139 -11.02 9.47 14.54
N HIS A 140 -10.91 8.28 13.92
CA HIS A 140 -11.93 7.24 14.09
C HIS A 140 -12.07 6.78 15.53
N ALA A 141 -10.99 6.79 16.32
CA ALA A 141 -11.06 6.50 17.75
C ALA A 141 -11.82 7.60 18.52
N ALA A 142 -11.64 8.87 18.13
CA ALA A 142 -12.37 10.00 18.72
C ALA A 142 -13.86 9.95 18.34
N VAL A 143 -14.18 9.73 17.06
CA VAL A 143 -15.56 9.56 16.58
C VAL A 143 -16.24 8.40 17.29
N ARG A 144 -15.58 7.23 17.37
CA ARG A 144 -16.12 6.07 18.08
C ARG A 144 -16.42 6.40 19.53
N ARG A 145 -15.49 7.07 20.24
CA ARG A 145 -15.71 7.48 21.64
C ARG A 145 -16.91 8.41 21.80
N LEU A 146 -17.10 9.38 20.90
CA LEU A 146 -18.24 10.30 20.96
C LEU A 146 -19.57 9.59 20.70
N VAL A 147 -19.60 8.68 19.71
CA VAL A 147 -20.79 7.90 19.36
C VAL A 147 -21.14 6.91 20.47
N THR A 148 -20.19 6.10 20.95
CA THR A 148 -20.46 5.06 21.96
C THR A 148 -20.52 5.61 23.38
N GLY A 149 -19.97 6.80 23.63
CA GLY A 149 -19.96 7.46 24.95
C GLY A 149 -21.22 8.27 25.25
N GLY A 150 -22.24 8.24 24.37
CA GLY A 150 -23.51 8.93 24.57
C GLY A 150 -23.49 10.44 24.30
N ALA A 151 -22.38 11.00 23.79
CA ALA A 151 -22.23 12.44 23.59
C ALA A 151 -23.23 13.03 22.57
N ILE A 152 -23.77 12.19 21.69
CA ILE A 152 -24.75 12.58 20.65
C ILE A 152 -26.15 12.00 20.91
N GLY A 153 -26.37 11.31 22.04
CA GLY A 153 -27.58 10.53 22.26
C GLY A 153 -27.68 9.33 21.30
N GLU A 154 -28.89 9.00 20.87
CA GLU A 154 -29.14 7.93 19.90
C GLU A 154 -28.78 8.39 18.48
N LEU A 155 -27.90 7.65 17.79
CA LEU A 155 -27.55 7.92 16.40
C LEU A 155 -28.78 7.72 15.50
N ARG A 156 -29.31 8.81 14.92
CA ARG A 156 -30.46 8.78 14.02
C ARG A 156 -30.12 8.90 12.54
N SER A 157 -29.06 9.64 12.19
CA SER A 157 -28.67 9.88 10.80
C SER A 157 -27.18 10.12 10.64
N PHE A 158 -26.67 9.85 9.44
CA PHE A 158 -25.30 10.15 9.02
C PHE A 158 -25.33 10.74 7.62
N SER A 159 -24.57 11.82 7.41
CA SER A 159 -24.39 12.45 6.10
C SER A 159 -22.92 12.75 5.90
N ALA A 160 -22.42 12.49 4.69
CA ALA A 160 -21.04 12.73 4.33
C ALA A 160 -20.94 13.23 2.88
N THR A 161 -20.05 14.19 2.67
CA THR A 161 -19.75 14.77 1.36
C THR A 161 -18.24 14.67 1.14
N PHE A 162 -17.84 14.10 0.00
CA PHE A 162 -16.45 14.05 -0.42
C PHE A 162 -16.30 14.77 -1.76
N THR A 163 -15.45 15.79 -1.81
CA THR A 163 -15.16 16.56 -3.02
C THR A 163 -13.64 16.66 -3.22
N ILE A 164 -13.22 16.65 -4.48
CA ILE A 164 -11.85 16.97 -4.86
C ILE A 164 -11.88 18.40 -5.39
N PRO A 165 -11.18 19.36 -4.77
CA PRO A 165 -11.14 20.72 -5.28
C PRO A 165 -10.51 20.73 -6.68
N ALA A 166 -10.90 21.70 -7.51
CA ALA A 166 -10.25 21.91 -8.79
C ALA A 166 -8.74 22.07 -8.60
N ARG A 167 -7.94 21.53 -9.53
CA ARG A 167 -6.50 21.78 -9.52
C ARG A 167 -6.28 23.29 -9.75
N PRO A 168 -5.31 23.91 -9.04
CA PRO A 168 -4.95 25.31 -9.28
C PRO A 168 -4.58 25.57 -10.74
#